data_AF-A0A9E4SYM4-F1
#
_entry.id   AF-A0A9E4SYM4-F1
#
_cell.length_a   1.000
_cell.length_b   1.000
_cell.length_c   1.000
_cell.angle_alpha   90.00
_cell.angle_beta   90.00
_cell.angle_gamma   90.00
#
_symmetry.space_group_name_H-M   'P 1'
#
loop_
_entity.id
_entity.type
_entity.pdbx_description
1 polymer ?
#
loop_
_entity_poly.entity_id
_entity_poly.type
_entity_poly.pdbx_seq_one_letter_code
_entity_poly.pdbx_strand_id
1 'polypeptide(L)'
;MRHSAAHIMADAVLKLFPEAKMGIGPPIHDGFYYDFDVSRPFTPEDLERIEELMNETISASHSFLREEISREDAKELFSGQPYKLEIIDGLADEETLTIYRHSDFVDLCQGPHIDNSSDIPAVKLLSVAGAYWRGDERRPMLQRIYGTAFESTEALADHLARLEEAERRDHRVLGRQLGLFSIHDEIGPGLIVWHPKGGRVRTIIEDYWRDLHYRRGYDILYSPHIGRAQLWETSGHLDFYRENMYAPIDVDDQEYFLKPMNCPFHIMVYRSSLRSYRELPLRYAELGTVYRYERSGVLHGLMRVRGFTQDDAHIFCRPDQVVSEVDGVLDLTFELLKDFGFTDYSISLSTRPEKAVGDPELWDHATASLRQALEGRNLSFDMDEGGGAFYGPKIDI
;
A
#
# COMPACT_ATOMS: atom_id res chain seq x y z
N MET A 1 -18.01 18.88 4.56
CA MET A 1 -16.92 19.88 4.71
C MET A 1 -15.77 19.63 3.75
N ARG A 2 -14.94 18.59 3.92
CA ARG A 2 -13.74 18.33 3.08
C ARG A 2 -14.02 18.18 1.58
N HIS A 3 -15.15 17.58 1.22
CA HIS A 3 -15.60 17.51 -0.18
C HIS A 3 -15.85 18.92 -0.75
N SER A 4 -16.54 19.79 -0.02
CA SER A 4 -16.74 21.19 -0.40
C SER A 4 -15.42 21.97 -0.46
N ALA A 5 -14.47 21.71 0.43
CA ALA A 5 -13.14 22.30 0.37
C ALA A 5 -12.39 21.91 -0.91
N ALA A 6 -12.55 20.66 -1.39
CA ALA A 6 -12.00 20.22 -2.67
C ALA A 6 -12.59 21.01 -3.86
N HIS A 7 -13.90 21.28 -3.86
CA HIS A 7 -14.54 22.13 -4.88
C HIS A 7 -14.06 23.57 -4.84
N ILE A 8 -13.90 24.15 -3.64
CA ILE A 8 -13.37 25.51 -3.48
C ILE A 8 -11.91 25.58 -3.95
N MET A 9 -11.12 24.54 -3.71
CA MET A 9 -9.78 24.44 -4.28
C MET A 9 -9.82 24.39 -5.81
N ALA A 10 -10.71 23.60 -6.41
CA ALA A 10 -10.85 23.54 -7.86
C ALA A 10 -11.30 24.87 -8.47
N ASP A 11 -12.22 25.60 -7.82
CA ASP A 11 -12.58 26.97 -8.18
C ASP A 11 -11.37 27.90 -8.17
N ALA A 12 -10.60 27.91 -7.08
CA ALA A 12 -9.39 28.70 -6.96
C ALA A 12 -8.34 28.35 -8.03
N VAL A 13 -8.17 27.06 -8.33
CA VAL A 13 -7.28 26.61 -9.42
C VAL A 13 -7.76 27.14 -10.77
N LEU A 14 -9.04 27.01 -11.12
CA LEU A 14 -9.54 27.49 -12.42
C LEU A 14 -9.46 29.02 -12.55
N LYS A 15 -9.59 29.77 -11.46
CA LYS A 15 -9.38 31.24 -11.46
C LYS A 15 -7.92 31.61 -11.77
N LEU A 16 -6.96 30.87 -11.23
CA LEU A 16 -5.52 31.13 -11.45
C LEU A 16 -4.97 30.49 -12.73
N PHE A 17 -5.55 29.36 -13.13
CA PHE A 17 -5.15 28.52 -14.27
C PHE A 17 -6.37 28.18 -15.12
N PRO A 18 -6.89 29.13 -15.93
CA PRO A 18 -8.12 28.93 -16.68
C PRO A 18 -8.09 27.76 -17.68
N GLU A 19 -6.90 27.38 -18.13
CA GLU A 19 -6.69 26.26 -19.06
C GLU A 19 -6.64 24.89 -18.37
N ALA A 20 -6.61 24.84 -17.04
CA ALA A 20 -6.51 23.59 -16.29
C ALA A 20 -7.73 22.69 -16.54
N LYS A 21 -7.47 21.38 -16.70
CA LYS A 21 -8.54 20.40 -16.83
C LYS A 21 -8.74 19.65 -15.53
N MET A 22 -9.98 19.64 -15.04
CA MET A 22 -10.35 19.03 -13.76
C MET A 22 -10.57 17.52 -13.91
N GLY A 23 -9.88 16.74 -13.09
CA GLY A 23 -10.08 15.30 -12.94
C GLY A 23 -11.07 14.97 -11.82
N ILE A 24 -10.60 14.22 -10.81
CA ILE A 24 -11.40 13.77 -9.66
C ILE A 24 -10.87 14.44 -8.40
N GLY A 25 -11.76 14.83 -7.49
CA GLY A 25 -11.39 15.41 -6.20
C GLY A 25 -12.22 14.92 -5.02
N PRO A 26 -11.94 13.72 -4.48
CA PRO A 26 -12.73 13.14 -3.41
C PRO A 26 -12.21 13.59 -2.03
N PRO A 27 -13.07 13.55 -0.99
CA PRO A 27 -12.60 13.60 0.38
C PRO A 27 -11.84 12.30 0.74
N ILE A 28 -10.89 12.41 1.66
CA ILE A 28 -10.15 11.30 2.28
C ILE A 28 -10.22 11.40 3.82
N HIS A 29 -9.77 10.37 4.52
CA HIS A 29 -9.92 10.23 5.98
C HIS A 29 -9.55 11.48 6.78
N ASP A 30 -8.48 12.19 6.40
CA ASP A 30 -8.01 13.41 7.08
C ASP A 30 -7.89 14.63 6.15
N GLY A 31 -8.56 14.62 5.00
CA GLY A 31 -8.43 15.72 4.05
C GLY A 31 -9.19 15.52 2.76
N PHE A 32 -8.61 16.00 1.67
CA PHE A 32 -9.10 15.85 0.31
C PHE A 32 -7.92 15.96 -0.66
N TYR A 33 -8.15 15.58 -1.90
CA TYR A 33 -7.27 15.96 -3.00
C TYR A 33 -8.08 16.36 -4.21
N TYR A 34 -7.42 16.93 -5.23
CA TYR A 34 -8.01 17.12 -6.55
C TYR A 34 -6.93 17.01 -7.62
N ASP A 35 -7.24 16.26 -8.69
CA ASP A 35 -6.37 16.05 -9.84
C ASP A 35 -6.60 17.10 -10.93
N PHE A 36 -5.53 17.69 -11.44
CA PHE A 36 -5.56 18.68 -12.52
C PHE A 36 -4.59 18.31 -13.64
N ASP A 37 -5.05 18.43 -14.88
CA ASP A 37 -4.17 18.48 -16.05
C ASP A 37 -3.79 19.93 -16.30
N VAL A 38 -2.49 20.21 -16.22
CA VAL A 38 -1.93 21.55 -16.32
C VAL A 38 -0.68 21.53 -17.18
N SER A 39 -0.47 22.61 -17.93
CA SER A 39 0.68 22.73 -18.85
C SER A 39 2.03 22.81 -18.13
N ARG A 40 2.03 23.23 -16.86
CA ARG A 40 3.20 23.23 -15.98
C ARG A 40 2.84 22.65 -14.61
N PRO A 41 3.76 21.96 -13.93
CA PRO A 41 3.57 21.53 -12.54
C PRO A 41 3.26 22.72 -11.62
N PHE A 42 2.49 22.46 -10.56
CA PHE A 42 2.27 23.43 -9.49
C PHE A 42 3.54 23.60 -8.66
N THR A 43 3.79 24.84 -8.23
CA THR A 43 4.88 25.22 -7.34
C THR A 43 4.36 25.48 -5.93
N PRO A 44 5.20 25.47 -4.89
CA PRO A 44 4.80 25.88 -3.54
C PRO A 44 4.16 27.28 -3.52
N GLU A 45 4.67 28.21 -4.32
CA GLU A 45 4.12 29.57 -4.46
C GLU A 45 2.72 29.57 -5.11
N ASP A 46 2.44 28.62 -6.00
CA ASP A 46 1.08 28.46 -6.53
C ASP A 46 0.13 27.96 -5.46
N LEU A 47 0.56 27.06 -4.57
CA LEU A 47 -0.28 26.58 -3.47
C LEU A 47 -0.64 27.72 -2.51
N GLU A 48 0.29 28.61 -2.18
CA GLU A 48 0.02 29.78 -1.35
C GLU A 48 -1.08 30.66 -1.98
N ARG A 49 -0.98 30.95 -3.28
CA ARG A 49 -1.96 31.74 -4.02
C ARG A 49 -3.32 31.06 -4.16
N ILE A 50 -3.33 29.74 -4.35
CA ILE A 50 -4.57 28.96 -4.40
C ILE A 50 -5.25 29.02 -3.02
N GLU A 51 -4.49 28.82 -1.94
CA GLU A 51 -5.01 28.88 -0.57
C GLU A 51 -5.56 30.27 -0.21
N GLU A 52 -4.92 31.35 -0.65
CA GLU A 52 -5.45 32.72 -0.51
C GLU A 52 -6.84 32.85 -1.16
N LEU A 53 -6.99 32.44 -2.42
CA LEU A 53 -8.29 32.47 -3.12
C LEU A 53 -9.33 31.56 -2.49
N MET A 54 -8.93 30.40 -1.97
CA MET A 54 -9.84 29.53 -1.23
C MET A 54 -10.42 30.24 0.00
N ASN A 55 -9.57 30.94 0.76
CA ASN A 55 -10.00 31.71 1.92
C ASN A 55 -10.90 32.90 1.54
N GLU A 56 -10.66 33.54 0.39
CA GLU A 56 -11.56 34.56 -0.17
C GLU A 56 -12.94 33.97 -0.49
N THR A 57 -13.00 32.83 -1.20
CA THR A 57 -14.26 32.14 -1.52
C THR A 57 -15.01 31.65 -0.28
N ILE A 58 -14.29 31.21 0.77
CA ILE A 58 -14.88 30.83 2.07
C ILE A 58 -15.47 32.07 2.75
N SER A 59 -14.74 33.18 2.76
CA SER A 59 -15.17 34.45 3.39
C SER A 59 -16.35 35.12 2.66
N ALA A 60 -16.51 34.84 1.36
CA ALA A 60 -17.63 35.33 0.56
C ALA A 60 -18.97 34.61 0.84
N SER A 61 -18.95 33.52 1.64
CA SER A 61 -20.14 32.79 2.09
C SER A 61 -21.09 32.37 0.95
N HIS A 62 -20.55 31.75 -0.10
CA HIS A 62 -21.33 31.26 -1.23
C HIS A 62 -22.12 29.99 -0.86
N SER A 63 -23.40 29.92 -1.24
CA SER A 63 -24.20 28.70 -1.10
C SER A 63 -23.83 27.66 -2.17
N PHE A 64 -23.83 26.39 -1.78
CA PHE A 64 -23.72 25.28 -2.73
C PHE A 64 -25.11 24.86 -3.21
N LEU A 65 -25.33 24.91 -4.52
CA LEU A 65 -26.58 24.54 -5.17
C LEU A 65 -26.41 23.23 -5.93
N ARG A 66 -27.20 22.21 -5.54
CA ARG A 66 -27.31 20.95 -6.28
C ARG A 66 -28.34 21.12 -7.39
N GLU A 67 -27.95 20.86 -8.62
CA GLU A 67 -28.83 20.86 -9.78
C GLU A 67 -28.77 19.49 -10.47
N GLU A 68 -29.91 18.98 -10.92
CA GLU A 68 -29.97 17.81 -11.79
C GLU A 68 -29.87 18.29 -13.24
N ILE A 69 -29.08 17.59 -14.05
CA ILE A 69 -28.77 18.00 -15.42
C ILE A 69 -28.91 16.80 -16.35
N SER A 70 -29.35 17.04 -17.59
CA SER A 70 -29.37 15.99 -18.61
C SER A 70 -27.95 15.62 -19.03
N ARG A 71 -27.78 14.44 -19.63
CA ARG A 71 -26.47 13.98 -20.12
C ARG A 71 -25.96 14.85 -21.26
N GLU A 72 -26.85 15.28 -22.13
CA GLU A 72 -26.57 16.19 -23.23
C GLU A 72 -26.08 17.55 -22.71
N ASP A 73 -26.82 18.17 -21.79
CA ASP A 73 -26.47 19.47 -21.22
C ASP A 73 -25.17 19.40 -20.40
N ALA A 74 -24.94 18.29 -19.68
CA ALA A 74 -23.70 18.08 -18.95
C ALA A 74 -22.50 17.98 -19.90
N LYS A 75 -22.64 17.28 -21.04
CA LYS A 75 -21.59 17.19 -22.06
C LYS A 75 -21.30 18.54 -22.72
N GLU A 76 -22.33 19.36 -22.94
CA GLU A 76 -22.15 20.71 -23.44
C GLU A 76 -21.41 21.59 -22.43
N LEU A 77 -21.86 21.58 -21.17
CA LEU A 77 -21.27 22.34 -20.07
C LEU A 77 -19.80 21.99 -19.82
N PHE A 78 -19.45 20.70 -19.89
CA PHE A 78 -18.09 20.20 -19.67
C PHE A 78 -17.33 19.93 -20.98
N SER A 79 -17.76 20.49 -22.11
CA SER A 79 -17.13 20.27 -23.42
C SER A 79 -15.63 20.59 -23.45
N GLY A 80 -15.18 21.56 -22.66
CA GLY A 80 -13.76 21.91 -22.48
C GLY A 80 -13.00 21.09 -21.44
N GLN A 81 -13.64 20.10 -20.80
CA GLN A 81 -13.14 19.34 -19.66
C GLN A 81 -13.13 17.83 -19.99
N PRO A 82 -12.08 17.31 -20.68
CA PRO A 82 -12.08 15.96 -21.25
C PRO A 82 -12.26 14.85 -20.19
N TYR A 83 -11.68 15.03 -19.00
CA TYR A 83 -11.80 14.05 -17.92
C TYR A 83 -13.23 13.97 -17.36
N LYS A 84 -13.95 15.10 -17.31
CA LYS A 84 -15.37 15.12 -16.89
C LYS A 84 -16.26 14.47 -17.94
N LEU A 85 -15.99 14.69 -19.23
CA LEU A 85 -16.69 14.00 -20.33
C LEU A 85 -16.51 12.48 -20.23
N GLU A 86 -15.29 12.00 -19.98
CA GLU A 86 -15.03 10.57 -19.80
C GLU A 86 -15.75 10.00 -18.57
N ILE A 87 -15.83 10.76 -17.47
CA ILE A 87 -16.63 10.35 -16.31
C ILE A 87 -18.08 10.18 -16.73
N ILE A 88 -18.68 11.18 -17.38
CA ILE A 88 -20.07 11.13 -17.86
C ILE A 88 -20.29 9.92 -18.77
N ASP A 89 -19.41 9.68 -19.74
CA ASP A 89 -19.52 8.54 -20.67
C ASP A 89 -19.38 7.18 -19.98
N GLY A 90 -18.73 7.12 -18.81
CA GLY A 90 -18.57 5.90 -18.03
C GLY A 90 -19.73 5.58 -17.08
N LEU A 91 -20.66 6.52 -16.84
CA LEU A 91 -21.83 6.32 -15.98
C LEU A 91 -22.96 5.65 -16.77
N ALA A 92 -23.68 4.72 -16.14
CA ALA A 92 -24.80 4.01 -16.77
C ALA A 92 -25.90 4.99 -17.22
N ASP A 93 -26.59 4.69 -18.33
CA ASP A 93 -27.55 5.61 -18.95
C ASP A 93 -28.71 6.02 -18.02
N GLU A 94 -29.08 5.14 -17.08
CA GLU A 94 -30.18 5.34 -16.12
C GLU A 94 -29.79 6.22 -14.92
N GLU A 95 -28.51 6.57 -14.75
CA GLU A 95 -28.04 7.38 -13.62
C GLU A 95 -28.38 8.86 -13.79
N THR A 96 -29.02 9.44 -12.79
CA THR A 96 -29.25 10.89 -12.69
C THR A 96 -27.93 11.63 -12.49
N LEU A 97 -27.57 12.50 -13.43
CA LEU A 97 -26.40 13.35 -13.31
C LEU A 97 -26.72 14.60 -12.50
N THR A 98 -25.81 14.93 -11.58
CA THR A 98 -25.92 16.11 -10.74
C THR A 98 -24.66 16.96 -10.85
N ILE A 99 -24.87 18.26 -10.82
CA ILE A 99 -23.81 19.25 -10.71
C ILE A 99 -23.97 20.02 -9.41
N TYR A 100 -22.86 20.51 -8.89
CA TYR A 100 -22.83 21.44 -7.79
C TYR A 100 -22.25 22.77 -8.25
N ARG A 101 -23.01 23.84 -8.00
CA ARG A 101 -22.61 25.22 -8.30
C ARG A 101 -22.35 25.98 -7.00
N HIS A 102 -21.27 26.74 -6.96
CA HIS A 102 -21.06 27.77 -5.95
C HIS A 102 -20.34 28.95 -6.62
N SER A 103 -20.86 30.17 -6.41
CA SER A 103 -20.41 31.32 -7.19
C SER A 103 -20.52 31.03 -8.70
N ASP A 104 -19.48 31.33 -9.49
CA ASP A 104 -19.41 31.03 -10.92
C ASP A 104 -18.91 29.60 -11.23
N PHE A 105 -18.42 28.87 -10.22
CA PHE A 105 -17.85 27.54 -10.39
C PHE A 105 -18.93 26.46 -10.46
N VAL A 106 -18.71 25.48 -11.34
CA VAL A 106 -19.57 24.30 -11.50
C VAL A 106 -18.73 23.06 -11.63
N ASP A 107 -19.15 21.99 -10.95
CA ASP A 107 -18.52 20.69 -11.07
C ASP A 107 -19.53 19.55 -11.08
N LEU A 108 -19.17 18.47 -11.78
CA LEU A 108 -19.92 17.22 -11.82
C LEU A 108 -19.62 16.43 -10.54
N CYS A 109 -20.62 16.31 -9.68
CA CYS A 109 -20.47 15.67 -8.38
C CYS A 109 -21.82 15.18 -7.84
N GLN A 110 -21.82 14.04 -7.15
CA GLN A 110 -23.00 13.49 -6.47
C GLN A 110 -23.22 14.08 -5.07
N GLY A 111 -22.19 14.68 -4.47
CA GLY A 111 -22.25 15.27 -3.13
C GLY A 111 -22.23 14.21 -1.99
N PRO A 112 -22.73 14.57 -0.79
CA PRO A 112 -23.28 15.87 -0.42
C PRO A 112 -22.20 16.94 -0.20
N HIS A 113 -22.60 18.21 -0.33
CA HIS A 113 -21.82 19.39 0.05
C HIS A 113 -22.42 20.05 1.29
N ILE A 114 -21.61 20.85 1.99
CA ILE A 114 -22.11 21.80 3.01
C ILE A 114 -23.01 22.85 2.37
N ASP A 115 -23.87 23.49 3.16
CA ASP A 115 -24.80 24.49 2.66
C ASP A 115 -24.08 25.77 2.23
N ASN A 116 -23.09 26.22 2.99
CA ASN A 116 -22.37 27.47 2.74
C ASN A 116 -20.84 27.31 2.80
N SER A 117 -20.10 28.00 1.92
CA SER A 117 -18.63 27.99 1.93
C SER A 117 -18.03 28.46 3.26
N SER A 118 -18.72 29.33 4.02
CA SER A 118 -18.27 29.75 5.35
C SER A 118 -18.35 28.65 6.42
N ASP A 119 -19.00 27.52 6.14
CA ASP A 119 -19.03 26.35 7.03
C ASP A 119 -17.73 25.52 6.95
N ILE A 120 -16.65 26.11 6.42
CA ILE A 120 -15.27 25.59 6.44
C ILE A 120 -14.41 26.56 7.25
N PRO A 121 -14.32 26.38 8.58
CA PRO A 121 -13.63 27.33 9.44
C PRO A 121 -12.12 27.38 9.23
N ALA A 122 -11.51 26.24 8.87
CA ALA A 122 -10.08 26.13 8.69
C ALA A 122 -9.75 25.19 7.52
N VAL A 123 -8.89 25.64 6.60
CA VAL A 123 -8.43 24.88 5.43
C VAL A 123 -6.93 25.10 5.24
N LYS A 124 -6.21 24.07 4.77
CA LYS A 124 -4.78 24.14 4.46
C LYS A 124 -4.45 23.24 3.27
N LEU A 125 -3.67 23.74 2.32
CA LEU A 125 -3.04 22.92 1.28
C LEU A 125 -1.72 22.34 1.80
N LEU A 126 -1.49 21.06 1.53
CA LEU A 126 -0.40 20.28 2.11
C LEU A 126 0.74 20.05 1.10
N SER A 127 0.44 19.46 -0.05
CA SER A 127 1.47 19.04 -1.00
C SER A 127 0.92 18.86 -2.41
N VAL A 128 1.84 18.78 -3.38
CA VAL A 128 1.56 18.41 -4.77
C VAL A 128 2.20 17.06 -5.06
N ALA A 129 1.49 16.18 -5.75
CA ALA A 129 2.00 14.90 -6.22
C ALA A 129 1.62 14.68 -7.70
N GLY A 130 2.29 13.75 -8.37
CA GLY A 130 1.85 13.23 -9.66
C GLY A 130 0.90 12.04 -9.48
N ALA A 131 -0.19 12.00 -10.25
CA ALA A 131 -1.11 10.87 -10.27
C ALA A 131 -1.50 10.53 -11.71
N TYR A 132 -1.46 9.25 -12.07
CA TYR A 132 -1.94 8.81 -13.38
C TYR A 132 -3.46 8.73 -13.39
N TRP A 133 -4.08 9.19 -14.46
CA TRP A 133 -5.53 9.15 -14.60
C TRP A 133 -6.07 7.70 -14.51
N ARG A 134 -7.06 7.47 -13.63
CA ARG A 134 -7.58 6.15 -13.23
C ARG A 134 -6.53 5.15 -12.72
N GLY A 135 -5.35 5.62 -12.30
CA GLY A 135 -4.26 4.77 -11.82
C GLY A 135 -3.54 3.97 -12.91
N ASP A 136 -3.74 4.31 -14.19
CA ASP A 136 -3.11 3.64 -15.33
C ASP A 136 -1.93 4.47 -15.86
N GLU A 137 -0.71 3.93 -15.69
CA GLU A 137 0.56 4.55 -16.10
C GLU A 137 0.69 4.86 -17.60
N ARG A 138 -0.19 4.28 -18.43
CA ARG A 138 -0.26 4.55 -19.87
C ARG A 138 -1.08 5.79 -20.20
N ARG A 139 -1.78 6.36 -19.22
CA ARG A 139 -2.65 7.52 -19.37
C ARG A 139 -1.93 8.80 -18.95
N PRO A 140 -2.49 9.99 -19.26
CA PRO A 140 -1.89 11.26 -18.87
C PRO A 140 -1.61 11.33 -17.36
N MET A 141 -0.44 11.88 -17.02
CA MET A 141 -0.07 12.17 -15.64
C MET A 141 -0.64 13.53 -15.24
N LEU A 142 -1.49 13.53 -14.22
CA LEU A 142 -2.11 14.70 -13.63
C LEU A 142 -1.30 15.20 -12.43
N GLN A 143 -1.50 16.46 -12.07
CA GLN A 143 -1.01 17.07 -10.84
C GLN A 143 -2.10 17.00 -9.77
N ARG A 144 -1.83 16.27 -8.70
CA ARG A 144 -2.71 16.12 -7.54
C ARG A 144 -2.33 17.13 -6.47
N ILE A 145 -3.25 17.99 -6.07
CA ILE A 145 -3.07 18.84 -4.89
C ILE A 145 -3.77 18.18 -3.69
N TYR A 146 -3.04 17.97 -2.60
CA TYR A 146 -3.58 17.52 -1.32
C TYR A 146 -3.89 18.71 -0.42
N GLY A 147 -5.03 18.64 0.26
CA GLY A 147 -5.43 19.62 1.27
C GLY A 147 -6.18 18.98 2.42
N THR A 148 -6.38 19.73 3.48
CA THR A 148 -7.18 19.34 4.63
C THR A 148 -8.08 20.46 5.10
N ALA A 149 -9.18 20.11 5.74
CA ALA A 149 -10.12 21.04 6.34
C ALA A 149 -10.66 20.48 7.65
N PHE A 150 -10.83 21.37 8.63
CA PHE A 150 -11.27 21.07 9.99
C PHE A 150 -12.30 22.08 10.48
N GLU A 151 -13.09 21.65 11.47
CA GLU A 151 -14.15 22.41 12.13
C GLU A 151 -13.63 23.58 12.99
N SER A 152 -12.32 23.68 13.22
CA SER A 152 -11.69 24.80 13.92
C SER A 152 -10.22 24.96 13.54
N THR A 153 -9.69 26.17 13.76
CA THR A 153 -8.26 26.46 13.59
C THR A 153 -7.38 25.68 14.57
N GLU A 154 -7.90 25.37 15.77
CA GLU A 154 -7.22 24.55 16.78
C GLU A 154 -7.07 23.10 16.30
N ALA A 155 -8.16 22.48 15.83
CA ALA A 155 -8.13 21.12 15.28
C ALA A 155 -7.21 21.00 14.06
N LEU A 156 -7.18 22.03 13.20
CA LEU A 156 -6.22 22.12 12.10
C LEU A 156 -4.78 22.19 12.62
N ALA A 157 -4.49 23.06 13.58
CA ALA A 157 -3.15 23.20 14.15
C ALA A 157 -2.65 21.90 14.79
N ASP A 158 -3.51 21.21 15.55
CA ASP A 158 -3.21 19.91 16.14
C ASP A 158 -2.92 18.85 15.06
N HIS A 159 -3.69 18.84 13.97
CA HIS A 159 -3.44 17.94 12.86
C HIS A 159 -2.10 18.23 12.15
N LEU A 160 -1.79 19.50 11.88
CA LEU A 160 -0.52 19.90 11.28
C LEU A 160 0.67 19.55 12.18
N ALA A 161 0.55 19.74 13.50
CA ALA A 161 1.58 19.33 14.46
C ALA A 161 1.81 17.81 14.46
N ARG A 162 0.76 16.99 14.31
CA ARG A 162 0.88 15.54 14.15
C ARG A 162 1.58 15.15 12.85
N LEU A 163 1.28 15.83 11.74
CA LEU A 163 1.95 15.60 10.46
C LEU A 163 3.44 15.95 10.53
N GLU A 164 3.80 17.07 11.16
CA GLU A 164 5.19 17.47 11.35
C GLU A 164 5.95 16.45 12.20
N GLU A 165 5.36 15.98 13.30
CA GLU A 165 5.98 14.96 14.15
C GLU A 165 6.12 13.61 13.42
N ALA A 166 5.18 13.25 12.55
CA ALA A 166 5.29 12.07 11.70
C ALA A 166 6.42 12.21 10.67
N GLU A 167 6.55 13.37 10.01
CA GLU A 167 7.62 13.64 9.05
C GLU A 167 9.01 13.61 9.71
N ARG A 168 9.13 14.13 10.94
CA ARG A 168 10.36 14.06 11.73
C ARG A 168 10.79 12.63 12.07
N ARG A 169 9.84 11.69 12.09
CA ARG A 169 10.06 10.27 12.38
C ARG A 169 10.13 9.40 11.13
N ASP A 170 10.03 10.00 9.94
CA ASP A 170 10.12 9.28 8.68
C ASP A 170 11.51 8.65 8.50
N HIS A 171 11.58 7.33 8.29
CA HIS A 171 12.83 6.59 8.11
C HIS A 171 13.63 7.04 6.89
N ARG A 172 13.01 7.68 5.90
CA ARG A 172 13.69 8.24 4.72
C ARG A 172 14.46 9.50 5.09
N VAL A 173 13.86 10.35 5.94
CA VAL A 173 14.49 11.56 6.46
C VAL A 173 15.62 11.16 7.41
N LEU A 174 15.32 10.34 8.41
CA LEU A 174 16.31 9.88 9.40
C LEU A 174 17.41 9.03 8.76
N GLY A 175 17.06 8.13 7.84
CA GLY A 175 18.00 7.28 7.13
C GLY A 175 19.06 8.08 6.39
N ARG A 176 18.66 9.19 5.74
CA ARG A 176 19.58 10.13 5.09
C ARG A 176 20.40 10.92 6.09
N GLN A 177 19.76 11.50 7.11
CA GLN A 177 20.45 12.33 8.11
C GLN A 177 21.50 11.55 8.91
N LEU A 178 21.21 10.29 9.22
CA LEU A 178 22.08 9.42 10.01
C LEU A 178 23.11 8.66 9.15
N GLY A 179 22.92 8.62 7.83
CA GLY A 179 23.76 7.87 6.90
C GLY A 179 23.59 6.36 7.06
N LEU A 180 22.34 5.88 7.07
CA LEU A 180 22.00 4.47 7.25
C LEU A 180 21.86 3.74 5.91
N PHE A 181 21.24 4.38 4.92
CA PHE A 181 21.05 3.81 3.59
C PHE A 181 20.86 4.91 2.54
N SER A 182 20.97 4.53 1.28
CA SER A 182 20.61 5.36 0.14
C SER A 182 19.86 4.55 -0.93
N ILE A 183 19.14 5.28 -1.77
CA ILE A 183 18.47 4.76 -2.97
C ILE A 183 19.02 5.58 -4.14
N HIS A 184 19.42 4.90 -5.21
CA HIS A 184 20.06 5.50 -6.37
C HIS A 184 19.31 5.08 -7.64
N ASP A 185 18.96 6.05 -8.47
CA ASP A 185 18.25 5.79 -9.73
C ASP A 185 19.11 4.94 -10.68
N GLU A 186 20.44 5.09 -10.62
CA GLU A 186 21.41 4.32 -11.42
C GLU A 186 21.45 2.83 -11.05
N ILE A 187 21.11 2.50 -9.79
CA ILE A 187 21.01 1.11 -9.32
C ILE A 187 19.60 0.56 -9.61
N GLY A 188 18.59 1.42 -9.50
CA GLY A 188 17.21 1.11 -9.76
C GLY A 188 16.33 1.33 -8.52
N PRO A 189 15.09 1.81 -8.72
CA PRO A 189 14.22 2.17 -7.62
C PRO A 189 13.81 0.94 -6.81
N GLY A 190 13.75 1.10 -5.48
CA GLY A 190 13.41 0.02 -4.55
C GLY A 190 14.54 -0.98 -4.29
N LEU A 191 15.78 -0.68 -4.71
CA LEU A 191 16.98 -1.46 -4.40
C LEU A 191 17.86 -0.66 -3.44
N ILE A 192 17.93 -1.13 -2.19
CA ILE A 192 18.50 -0.36 -1.08
C ILE A 192 20.00 -0.58 -0.96
N VAL A 193 20.77 0.51 -0.93
CA VAL A 193 22.20 0.48 -0.58
C VAL A 193 22.36 0.75 0.90
N TRP A 194 22.70 -0.29 1.67
CA TRP A 194 22.98 -0.17 3.10
C TRP A 194 24.37 0.44 3.32
N HIS A 195 24.42 1.54 4.09
CA HIS A 195 25.68 2.20 4.46
C HIS A 195 26.27 1.51 5.70
N PRO A 196 27.55 1.73 6.07
CA PRO A 196 28.18 1.03 7.19
C PRO A 196 27.41 1.10 8.52
N LYS A 197 26.76 2.22 8.83
CA LYS A 197 25.94 2.35 10.05
C LYS A 197 24.65 1.54 9.97
N GLY A 198 23.92 1.63 8.85
CA GLY A 198 22.71 0.84 8.63
C GLY A 198 23.02 -0.66 8.55
N GLY A 199 24.12 -1.03 7.89
CA GLY A 199 24.66 -2.38 7.87
C GLY A 199 24.95 -2.91 9.27
N ARG A 200 25.53 -2.10 10.16
CA ARG A 200 25.73 -2.48 11.57
C ARG A 200 24.41 -2.75 12.30
N VAL A 201 23.40 -1.88 12.14
CA VAL A 201 22.08 -2.08 12.74
C VAL A 201 21.47 -3.39 12.24
N ARG A 202 21.50 -3.59 10.92
CA ARG A 202 21.01 -4.82 10.28
C ARG A 202 21.73 -6.06 10.80
N THR A 203 23.06 -6.06 10.89
CA THR A 203 23.83 -7.20 11.41
C THR A 203 23.47 -7.53 12.86
N ILE A 204 23.26 -6.53 13.72
CA ILE A 204 22.84 -6.76 15.11
C ILE A 204 21.48 -7.48 15.15
N ILE A 205 20.53 -7.04 14.32
CA ILE A 205 19.20 -7.66 14.21
C ILE A 205 19.33 -9.11 13.68
N GLU A 206 20.10 -9.31 12.60
CA GLU A 206 20.32 -10.62 12.01
C GLU A 206 21.05 -11.59 12.96
N ASP A 207 22.02 -11.11 13.73
CA ASP A 207 22.74 -11.90 14.74
C ASP A 207 21.79 -12.38 15.84
N TYR A 208 20.97 -11.47 16.36
CA TYR A 208 19.96 -11.79 17.37
C TYR A 208 18.91 -12.78 16.83
N TRP A 209 18.43 -12.55 15.61
CA TRP A 209 17.50 -13.48 14.93
C TRP A 209 18.10 -14.88 14.82
N ARG A 210 19.36 -14.99 14.36
CA ARG A 210 20.04 -16.29 14.20
C ARG A 210 20.18 -17.02 15.54
N ASP A 211 20.63 -16.32 16.58
CA ASP A 211 20.75 -16.90 17.91
C ASP A 211 19.41 -17.42 18.45
N LEU A 212 18.35 -16.62 18.31
CA LEU A 212 17.01 -17.02 18.74
C LEU A 212 16.48 -18.23 17.98
N HIS A 213 16.68 -18.28 16.66
CA HIS A 213 16.25 -19.40 15.81
C HIS A 213 16.98 -20.70 16.17
N TYR A 214 18.29 -20.65 16.40
CA TYR A 214 19.03 -21.83 16.89
C TYR A 214 18.52 -22.30 18.26
N ARG A 215 18.26 -21.37 19.19
CA ARG A 215 17.69 -21.70 20.52
C ARG A 215 16.31 -22.37 20.41
N ARG A 216 15.53 -22.03 19.39
CA ARG A 216 14.20 -22.59 19.11
C ARG A 216 14.23 -23.83 18.19
N GLY A 217 15.41 -24.34 17.85
CA GLY A 217 15.57 -25.57 17.08
C GLY A 217 15.27 -25.44 15.60
N TYR A 218 15.57 -24.27 15.02
CA TYR A 218 15.59 -24.06 13.57
C TYR A 218 16.98 -24.34 13.03
N ASP A 219 17.04 -25.01 11.87
CA ASP A 219 18.24 -25.19 11.08
C ASP A 219 18.30 -24.11 10.01
N ILE A 220 19.37 -23.31 10.02
CA ILE A 220 19.56 -22.24 9.05
C ILE A 220 20.19 -22.81 7.77
N LEU A 221 19.56 -22.53 6.63
CA LEU A 221 20.04 -22.90 5.31
C LEU A 221 20.29 -21.66 4.43
N TYR A 222 20.88 -21.87 3.26
CA TYR A 222 21.09 -20.83 2.25
C TYR A 222 20.68 -21.35 0.88
N SER A 223 19.93 -20.55 0.14
CA SER A 223 19.43 -20.91 -1.19
C SER A 223 19.82 -19.89 -2.28
N PRO A 224 19.94 -20.30 -3.55
CA PRO A 224 20.22 -19.39 -4.66
C PRO A 224 19.16 -18.29 -4.83
N HIS A 225 19.52 -17.19 -5.52
CA HIS A 225 18.59 -16.09 -5.83
C HIS A 225 17.80 -16.27 -7.14
N ILE A 226 18.11 -17.29 -7.92
CA ILE A 226 17.56 -17.50 -9.26
C ILE A 226 17.20 -18.98 -9.44
N GLY A 227 16.12 -19.26 -10.17
CA GLY A 227 15.66 -20.61 -10.47
C GLY A 227 15.06 -20.72 -11.87
N ARG A 228 15.14 -21.90 -12.48
CA ARG A 228 14.54 -22.21 -13.79
C ARG A 228 13.02 -22.11 -13.74
N ALA A 229 12.38 -21.74 -14.85
CA ALA A 229 10.92 -21.67 -15.01
C ALA A 229 10.19 -22.87 -14.40
N GLN A 230 10.67 -24.09 -14.67
CA GLN A 230 10.07 -25.34 -14.18
C GLN A 230 9.89 -25.39 -12.66
N LEU A 231 10.80 -24.80 -11.87
CA LEU A 231 10.67 -24.73 -10.41
C LEU A 231 9.41 -23.93 -10.02
N TRP A 232 9.22 -22.80 -10.69
CA TRP A 232 8.14 -21.86 -10.42
C TRP A 232 6.80 -22.36 -10.93
N GLU A 233 6.77 -23.01 -12.10
CA GLU A 233 5.61 -23.73 -12.63
C GLU A 233 5.16 -24.82 -11.65
N THR A 234 6.10 -25.67 -11.20
CA THR A 234 5.78 -26.76 -10.27
C THR A 234 5.20 -26.24 -8.96
N SER A 235 5.67 -25.08 -8.50
CA SER A 235 5.19 -24.43 -7.28
C SER A 235 3.93 -23.58 -7.47
N GLY A 236 3.44 -23.40 -8.70
CA GLY A 236 2.31 -22.53 -9.05
C GLY A 236 2.63 -21.03 -9.12
N HIS A 237 3.84 -20.58 -8.79
CA HIS A 237 4.15 -19.15 -8.73
C HIS A 237 4.08 -18.45 -10.09
N LEU A 238 4.35 -19.15 -11.21
CA LEU A 238 4.17 -18.56 -12.54
C LEU A 238 2.71 -18.36 -12.93
N ASP A 239 1.78 -19.11 -12.35
CA ASP A 239 0.36 -18.95 -12.65
C ASP A 239 -0.27 -17.83 -11.80
N PHE A 240 0.11 -17.76 -10.52
CA PHE A 240 -0.52 -16.87 -9.54
C PHE A 240 0.26 -15.59 -9.24
N TYR A 241 1.57 -15.56 -9.50
CA TYR A 241 2.46 -14.50 -9.04
C TYR A 241 3.34 -13.88 -10.13
N ARG A 242 3.22 -14.33 -11.40
CA ARG A 242 4.07 -13.88 -12.51
C ARG A 242 4.07 -12.36 -12.73
N GLU A 243 2.95 -11.70 -12.51
CA GLU A 243 2.85 -10.23 -12.65
C GLU A 243 3.74 -9.47 -11.65
N ASN A 244 4.04 -10.10 -10.50
CA ASN A 244 4.90 -9.56 -9.44
C ASN A 244 6.31 -10.16 -9.48
N MET A 245 6.66 -10.95 -10.49
CA MET A 245 8.01 -11.46 -10.71
C MET A 245 8.76 -10.56 -11.67
N TYR A 246 10.07 -10.45 -11.49
CA TYR A 246 10.92 -9.83 -12.51
C TYR A 246 10.87 -10.63 -13.81
N ALA A 247 11.03 -9.92 -14.94
CA ALA A 247 11.11 -10.55 -16.25
C ALA A 247 12.17 -11.67 -16.27
N PRO A 248 11.92 -12.77 -16.99
CA PRO A 248 12.87 -13.86 -17.07
C PRO A 248 14.17 -13.43 -17.75
N ILE A 249 15.26 -14.04 -17.32
CA ILE A 249 16.56 -14.02 -18.00
C ILE A 249 16.61 -15.27 -18.87
N ASP A 250 16.78 -15.10 -20.18
CA ASP A 250 17.04 -16.20 -21.10
C ASP A 250 18.51 -16.63 -20.99
N VAL A 251 18.72 -17.91 -20.67
CA VAL A 251 20.03 -18.55 -20.63
C VAL A 251 19.92 -19.90 -21.35
N ASP A 252 20.60 -20.02 -22.49
CA ASP A 252 20.64 -21.25 -23.30
C ASP A 252 19.24 -21.79 -23.69
N ASP A 253 18.37 -20.91 -24.21
CA ASP A 253 16.98 -21.20 -24.58
C ASP A 253 16.10 -21.65 -23.39
N GLN A 254 16.46 -21.21 -22.18
CA GLN A 254 15.72 -21.50 -20.95
C GLN A 254 15.48 -20.23 -20.14
N GLU A 255 14.25 -20.09 -19.67
CA GLU A 255 13.87 -18.97 -18.80
C GLU A 255 14.30 -19.23 -17.35
N TYR A 256 14.99 -18.26 -16.78
CA TYR A 256 15.33 -18.19 -15.37
C TYR A 256 14.70 -16.97 -14.73
N PHE A 257 14.18 -17.12 -13.51
CA PHE A 257 13.56 -16.03 -12.76
C PHE A 257 14.28 -15.78 -11.45
N LEU A 258 14.43 -14.50 -11.10
CA LEU A 258 14.79 -14.11 -9.74
C LEU A 258 13.72 -14.59 -8.77
N LYS A 259 14.13 -15.07 -7.59
CA LYS A 259 13.18 -15.65 -6.63
C LYS A 259 12.27 -14.58 -6.01
N PRO A 260 10.93 -14.69 -6.13
CA PRO A 260 10.01 -13.82 -5.41
C PRO A 260 9.73 -14.29 -3.96
N MET A 261 10.05 -15.57 -3.68
CA MET A 261 9.84 -16.27 -2.41
C MET A 261 10.87 -17.40 -2.25
N ASN A 262 11.18 -17.81 -1.00
CA ASN A 262 12.18 -18.84 -0.73
C ASN A 262 11.60 -20.27 -0.69
N CYS A 263 10.28 -20.41 -0.53
CA CYS A 263 9.58 -21.69 -0.29
C CYS A 263 10.01 -22.83 -1.23
N PRO A 264 10.09 -22.65 -2.56
CA PRO A 264 10.46 -23.73 -3.48
C PRO A 264 11.87 -24.29 -3.22
N PHE A 265 12.81 -23.45 -2.76
CA PHE A 265 14.17 -23.90 -2.45
C PHE A 265 14.24 -24.67 -1.14
N HIS A 266 13.47 -24.25 -0.12
CA HIS A 266 13.41 -24.96 1.16
C HIS A 266 12.80 -26.37 0.96
N ILE A 267 11.83 -26.49 0.05
CA ILE A 267 11.29 -27.79 -0.38
C ILE A 267 12.37 -28.66 -1.06
N MET A 268 13.29 -28.09 -1.84
CA MET A 268 14.39 -28.87 -2.42
C MET A 268 15.33 -29.44 -1.34
N VAL A 269 15.58 -28.69 -0.27
CA VAL A 269 16.35 -29.17 0.89
C VAL A 269 15.59 -30.28 1.61
N TYR A 270 14.28 -30.12 1.84
CA TYR A 270 13.45 -31.19 2.40
C TYR A 270 13.52 -32.47 1.57
N ARG A 271 13.39 -32.36 0.23
CA ARG A 271 13.42 -33.47 -0.74
C ARG A 271 14.80 -34.10 -0.97
N SER A 272 15.88 -33.50 -0.46
CA SER A 272 17.25 -33.99 -0.67
C SER A 272 17.54 -35.36 -0.04
N SER A 273 16.72 -35.80 0.92
CA SER A 273 16.80 -37.12 1.52
C SER A 273 15.42 -37.68 1.88
N LEU A 274 15.34 -38.99 2.06
CA LEU A 274 14.15 -39.64 2.63
C LEU A 274 13.97 -39.19 4.08
N ARG A 275 12.71 -39.00 4.50
CA ARG A 275 12.34 -38.52 5.85
C ARG A 275 11.45 -39.52 6.56
N SER A 276 11.77 -39.80 7.81
CA SER A 276 10.94 -40.57 8.74
C SER A 276 9.98 -39.63 9.47
N TYR A 277 8.77 -40.11 9.78
CA TYR A 277 7.80 -39.37 10.59
C TYR A 277 8.34 -38.97 11.98
N ARG A 278 9.40 -39.64 12.46
CA ARG A 278 10.09 -39.36 13.72
C ARG A 278 11.03 -38.16 13.66
N GLU A 279 11.46 -37.77 12.46
CA GLU A 279 12.29 -36.58 12.25
C GLU A 279 11.45 -35.30 12.21
N LEU A 280 10.12 -35.42 12.08
CA LEU A 280 9.21 -34.28 12.08
C LEU A 280 8.88 -33.83 13.52
N PRO A 281 8.88 -32.52 13.80
CA PRO A 281 8.94 -31.42 12.84
C PRO A 281 10.37 -31.03 12.44
N LEU A 282 10.56 -30.69 11.16
CA LEU A 282 11.79 -30.07 10.63
C LEU A 282 11.54 -28.59 10.42
N ARG A 283 12.41 -27.73 10.96
CA ARG A 283 12.26 -26.28 10.89
C ARG A 283 13.43 -25.67 10.14
N TYR A 284 13.20 -25.21 8.92
CA TYR A 284 14.24 -24.58 8.12
C TYR A 284 14.04 -23.08 8.10
N ALA A 285 15.10 -22.33 8.37
CA ALA A 285 15.08 -20.87 8.36
C ALA A 285 16.15 -20.31 7.42
N GLU A 286 15.89 -19.15 6.84
CA GLU A 286 16.83 -18.44 5.97
C GLU A 286 16.58 -16.93 6.07
N LEU A 287 17.65 -16.15 6.24
CA LEU A 287 17.62 -14.72 5.91
C LEU A 287 17.63 -14.58 4.38
N GLY A 288 16.50 -14.91 3.76
CA GLY A 288 16.35 -15.17 2.34
C GLY A 288 16.09 -13.89 1.56
N THR A 289 17.02 -13.52 0.67
CA THR A 289 16.85 -12.33 -0.17
C THR A 289 16.04 -12.64 -1.42
N VAL A 290 14.90 -11.97 -1.56
CA VAL A 290 13.94 -12.13 -2.65
C VAL A 290 13.76 -10.83 -3.43
N TYR A 291 13.20 -10.95 -4.62
CA TYR A 291 12.94 -9.84 -5.53
C TYR A 291 11.50 -9.87 -6.03
N ARG A 292 10.77 -8.77 -5.81
CA ARG A 292 9.38 -8.60 -6.27
C ARG A 292 9.28 -7.39 -7.18
N TYR A 293 8.61 -7.57 -8.31
CA TYR A 293 8.35 -6.50 -9.27
C TYR A 293 7.19 -5.61 -8.77
N GLU A 294 7.49 -4.77 -7.79
CA GLU A 294 6.58 -3.73 -7.33
C GLU A 294 6.56 -2.57 -8.34
N ARG A 295 5.37 -2.04 -8.65
CA ARG A 295 5.26 -0.86 -9.52
C ARG A 295 6.04 0.31 -8.93
N SER A 296 6.70 1.11 -9.76
CA SER A 296 7.56 2.20 -9.28
C SER A 296 6.81 3.20 -8.39
N GLY A 297 5.55 3.49 -8.71
CA GLY A 297 4.69 4.41 -7.96
C GLY A 297 4.29 3.94 -6.55
N VAL A 298 4.47 2.66 -6.21
CA VAL A 298 4.15 2.14 -4.87
C VAL A 298 5.38 1.98 -3.97
N LEU A 299 6.59 2.24 -4.49
CA LEU A 299 7.82 2.10 -3.72
C LEU A 299 7.93 3.20 -2.65
N HIS A 300 8.35 2.84 -1.45
CA HIS A 300 8.40 3.76 -0.32
C HIS A 300 9.55 3.47 0.64
N GLY A 301 10.67 4.15 0.46
CA GLY A 301 11.86 4.03 1.33
C GLY A 301 12.25 2.57 1.56
N LEU A 302 12.30 2.13 2.83
CA LEU A 302 12.50 0.72 3.22
C LEU A 302 11.20 -0.07 3.42
N MET A 303 10.02 0.57 3.49
CA MET A 303 8.75 -0.10 3.80
C MET A 303 8.22 -0.91 2.61
N ARG A 304 8.42 -0.40 1.38
CA ARG A 304 8.02 -1.10 0.15
C ARG A 304 9.12 -0.99 -0.89
N VAL A 305 9.78 -2.11 -1.13
CA VAL A 305 11.01 -2.22 -1.93
C VAL A 305 10.91 -3.39 -2.89
N ARG A 306 11.76 -3.40 -3.92
CA ARG A 306 11.81 -4.50 -4.90
C ARG A 306 12.76 -5.61 -4.49
N GLY A 307 13.82 -5.30 -3.75
CA GLY A 307 14.78 -6.28 -3.23
C GLY A 307 14.85 -6.20 -1.70
N PHE A 308 14.60 -7.30 -1.03
CA PHE A 308 14.58 -7.36 0.43
C PHE A 308 14.95 -8.75 0.94
N THR A 309 15.39 -8.79 2.20
CA THR A 309 15.72 -10.03 2.89
C THR A 309 14.63 -10.29 3.91
N GLN A 310 13.96 -11.43 3.77
CA GLN A 310 12.97 -11.89 4.72
C GLN A 310 13.65 -12.76 5.77
N ASP A 311 13.18 -12.64 7.00
CA ASP A 311 13.44 -13.54 8.10
C ASP A 311 12.58 -14.81 7.97
N ASP A 312 12.77 -15.51 6.87
CA ASP A 312 11.86 -16.53 6.37
C ASP A 312 12.10 -17.91 7.00
N ALA A 313 11.05 -18.69 7.19
CA ALA A 313 11.13 -20.05 7.69
C ALA A 313 10.01 -20.94 7.16
N HIS A 314 10.35 -22.21 6.92
CA HIS A 314 9.42 -23.25 6.48
C HIS A 314 9.51 -24.45 7.43
N ILE A 315 8.39 -24.75 8.09
CA ILE A 315 8.27 -25.88 9.00
C ILE A 315 7.55 -27.02 8.29
N PHE A 316 8.23 -28.17 8.19
CA PHE A 316 7.66 -29.41 7.70
C PHE A 316 7.23 -30.24 8.92
N CYS A 317 5.93 -30.44 9.08
CA CYS A 317 5.37 -31.15 10.23
C CYS A 317 4.26 -32.11 9.79
N ARG A 318 3.87 -33.03 10.68
CA ARG A 318 2.69 -33.87 10.47
C ARG A 318 1.41 -33.07 10.75
N PRO A 319 0.27 -33.49 10.18
CA PRO A 319 -1.02 -32.83 10.46
C PRO A 319 -1.35 -32.70 11.96
N ASP A 320 -1.00 -33.71 12.77
CA ASP A 320 -1.22 -33.69 14.23
C ASP A 320 -0.35 -32.68 14.98
N GLN A 321 0.68 -32.11 14.34
CA GLN A 321 1.64 -31.18 14.96
C GLN A 321 1.37 -29.72 14.59
N VAL A 322 0.47 -29.43 13.65
CA VAL A 322 0.27 -28.08 13.09
C VAL A 322 -0.02 -27.06 14.18
N VAL A 323 -0.99 -27.32 15.07
CA VAL A 323 -1.37 -26.39 16.14
C VAL A 323 -0.19 -26.10 17.07
N SER A 324 0.55 -27.14 17.50
CA SER A 324 1.71 -26.95 18.38
C SER A 324 2.86 -26.18 17.73
N GLU A 325 3.06 -26.35 16.42
CA GLU A 325 4.09 -25.60 15.70
C GLU A 325 3.68 -24.14 15.48
N VAL A 326 2.40 -23.88 15.20
CA VAL A 326 1.85 -22.51 15.13
C VAL A 326 2.01 -21.80 16.49
N ASP A 327 1.71 -22.49 17.59
CA ASP A 327 1.94 -21.93 18.94
C ASP A 327 3.41 -21.58 19.19
N GLY A 328 4.34 -22.45 18.74
CA GLY A 328 5.77 -22.19 18.85
C GLY A 328 6.24 -21.00 18.01
N VAL A 329 5.65 -20.79 16.83
CA VAL A 329 5.92 -19.61 16.00
C VAL A 329 5.35 -18.35 16.65
N LEU A 330 4.13 -18.39 17.20
CA LEU A 330 3.56 -17.25 17.92
C LEU A 330 4.40 -16.86 19.15
N ASP A 331 4.92 -17.83 19.91
CA ASP A 331 5.84 -17.57 21.02
C ASP A 331 7.11 -16.85 20.55
N LEU A 332 7.69 -17.32 19.44
CA LEU A 332 8.87 -16.72 18.84
C LEU A 332 8.58 -15.27 18.38
N THR A 333 7.45 -15.05 17.71
CA THR A 333 7.04 -13.73 17.24
C THR A 333 6.79 -12.76 18.39
N PHE A 334 6.09 -13.19 19.45
CA PHE A 334 5.86 -12.32 20.61
C PHE A 334 7.13 -12.03 21.42
N GLU A 335 8.08 -12.98 21.50
CA GLU A 335 9.40 -12.71 22.07
C GLU A 335 10.14 -11.64 21.26
N LEU A 336 10.15 -11.77 19.93
CA LEU A 336 10.72 -10.78 19.03
C LEU A 336 10.07 -9.40 19.21
N LEU A 337 8.75 -9.30 19.09
CA LEU A 337 8.04 -8.03 19.23
C LEU A 337 8.33 -7.35 20.57
N LYS A 338 8.31 -8.13 21.65
CA LYS A 338 8.62 -7.64 23.00
C LYS A 338 10.06 -7.13 23.11
N ASP A 339 11.04 -7.86 22.59
CA ASP A 339 12.46 -7.49 22.68
C ASP A 339 12.78 -6.23 21.85
N PHE A 340 12.02 -6.00 20.77
CA PHE A 340 12.07 -4.74 19.99
C PHE A 340 11.20 -3.61 20.58
N GLY A 341 10.46 -3.87 21.67
CA GLY A 341 9.63 -2.89 22.35
C GLY A 341 8.29 -2.59 21.66
N PHE A 342 7.83 -3.46 20.75
CA PHE A 342 6.51 -3.34 20.13
C PHE A 342 5.43 -3.89 21.06
N THR A 343 4.62 -2.99 21.61
CA THR A 343 3.51 -3.32 22.51
C THR A 343 2.14 -3.24 21.84
N ASP A 344 2.04 -2.48 20.74
CA ASP A 344 0.80 -2.18 20.05
C ASP A 344 0.83 -2.83 18.66
N TYR A 345 0.11 -3.94 18.53
CA TYR A 345 -0.07 -4.69 17.27
C TYR A 345 -1.45 -5.33 17.23
N SER A 346 -1.93 -5.64 16.03
CA SER A 346 -3.25 -6.22 15.78
C SER A 346 -3.07 -7.55 15.06
N ILE A 347 -3.79 -8.57 15.49
CA ILE A 347 -3.71 -9.89 14.85
C ILE A 347 -4.89 -10.03 13.90
N SER A 348 -4.67 -10.51 12.68
CA SER A 348 -5.75 -10.90 11.77
C SER A 348 -5.58 -12.33 11.26
N LEU A 349 -6.71 -13.01 11.08
CA LEU A 349 -6.81 -14.33 10.46
C LEU A 349 -7.32 -14.18 9.03
N SER A 350 -6.41 -14.32 8.09
CA SER A 350 -6.63 -14.15 6.66
C SER A 350 -7.12 -15.45 6.02
N THR A 351 -8.31 -15.43 5.41
CA THR A 351 -9.00 -16.61 4.87
C THR A 351 -8.82 -16.77 3.36
N ARG A 352 -9.43 -17.82 2.79
CA ARG A 352 -9.20 -18.24 1.40
C ARG A 352 -9.51 -17.12 0.38
N PRO A 353 -8.54 -16.72 -0.48
CA PRO A 353 -8.77 -15.76 -1.55
C PRO A 353 -9.60 -16.37 -2.70
N GLU A 354 -10.07 -15.53 -3.62
CA GLU A 354 -10.80 -15.96 -4.83
C GLU A 354 -9.93 -16.87 -5.73
N LYS A 355 -8.64 -16.54 -5.86
CA LYS A 355 -7.64 -17.34 -6.57
C LYS A 355 -6.81 -18.15 -5.58
N ALA A 356 -7.17 -19.42 -5.37
CA ALA A 356 -6.50 -20.34 -4.45
C ALA A 356 -6.14 -21.67 -5.11
N VAL A 357 -5.07 -22.31 -4.64
CA VAL A 357 -4.71 -23.69 -5.00
C VAL A 357 -5.12 -24.67 -3.91
N GLY A 358 -5.33 -25.94 -4.29
CA GLY A 358 -5.64 -27.02 -3.35
C GLY A 358 -7.14 -27.26 -3.11
N ASP A 359 -7.42 -28.31 -2.34
CA ASP A 359 -8.77 -28.75 -2.03
C ASP A 359 -9.45 -27.80 -1.02
N PRO A 360 -10.70 -27.37 -1.25
CA PRO A 360 -11.51 -26.66 -0.24
C PRO A 360 -11.47 -27.27 1.17
N GLU A 361 -11.48 -28.59 1.31
CA GLU A 361 -11.47 -29.24 2.63
C GLU A 361 -10.15 -29.00 3.38
N LEU A 362 -9.02 -28.93 2.66
CA LEU A 362 -7.71 -28.60 3.25
C LEU A 362 -7.65 -27.15 3.73
N TRP A 363 -8.31 -26.25 3.00
CA TRP A 363 -8.44 -24.85 3.38
C TRP A 363 -9.24 -24.66 4.67
N ASP A 364 -10.37 -25.37 4.79
CA ASP A 364 -11.20 -25.33 5.99
C ASP A 364 -10.43 -25.90 7.19
N HIS A 365 -9.72 -27.01 7.00
CA HIS A 365 -8.88 -27.61 8.04
C HIS A 365 -7.73 -26.69 8.48
N ALA A 366 -7.02 -26.06 7.54
CA ALA A 366 -5.93 -25.14 7.85
C ALA A 366 -6.45 -23.91 8.59
N THR A 367 -7.56 -23.33 8.13
CA THR A 367 -8.17 -22.14 8.76
C THR A 367 -8.67 -22.44 10.16
N ALA A 368 -9.31 -23.59 10.36
CA ALA A 368 -9.74 -24.05 11.68
C ALA A 368 -8.54 -24.28 12.62
N SER A 369 -7.44 -24.82 12.11
CA SER A 369 -6.21 -25.05 12.90
C SER A 369 -5.58 -23.74 13.38
N LEU A 370 -5.52 -22.72 12.52
CA LEU A 370 -5.02 -21.38 12.88
C LEU A 370 -5.94 -20.70 13.89
N ARG A 371 -7.27 -20.76 13.67
CA ARG A 371 -8.25 -20.24 14.62
C ARG A 371 -8.13 -20.90 15.99
N GLN A 372 -7.98 -22.22 16.04
CA GLN A 372 -7.83 -22.97 17.28
C GLN A 372 -6.58 -22.52 18.06
N ALA A 373 -5.46 -22.27 17.39
CA ALA A 373 -4.25 -21.75 18.03
C ALA A 373 -4.47 -20.35 18.64
N LEU A 374 -5.14 -19.45 17.90
CA LEU A 374 -5.45 -18.10 18.39
C LEU A 374 -6.42 -18.11 19.58
N GLU A 375 -7.53 -18.85 19.46
CA GLU A 375 -8.55 -18.98 20.51
C GLU A 375 -7.99 -19.69 21.76
N GLY A 376 -7.19 -20.74 21.57
CA GLY A 376 -6.55 -21.47 22.67
C GLY A 376 -5.62 -20.59 23.52
N ARG A 377 -5.11 -19.50 22.94
CA ARG A 377 -4.24 -18.51 23.60
C ARG A 377 -5.01 -17.27 24.09
N ASN A 378 -6.32 -17.22 23.90
CA ASN A 378 -7.17 -16.05 24.18
C ASN A 378 -6.65 -14.75 23.51
N LEU A 379 -6.12 -14.87 22.29
CA LEU A 379 -5.69 -13.72 21.51
C LEU A 379 -6.90 -13.07 20.83
N SER A 380 -6.99 -11.74 20.88
CA SER A 380 -7.96 -10.99 20.08
C SER A 380 -7.47 -10.92 18.65
N PHE A 381 -8.32 -11.26 17.69
CA PHE A 381 -7.99 -11.17 16.26
C PHE A 381 -9.20 -10.78 15.43
N ASP A 382 -8.93 -10.10 14.31
CA ASP A 382 -9.92 -9.77 13.30
C ASP A 382 -9.92 -10.81 12.17
N MET A 383 -11.04 -10.96 11.47
CA MET A 383 -11.12 -11.82 10.29
C MET A 383 -10.84 -10.98 9.04
N ASP A 384 -9.86 -11.39 8.23
CA ASP A 384 -9.57 -10.78 6.93
C ASP A 384 -10.05 -11.70 5.80
N GLU A 385 -11.27 -11.45 5.31
CA GLU A 385 -11.91 -12.31 4.31
C GLU A 385 -11.20 -12.21 2.95
N GLY A 386 -10.64 -13.33 2.49
CA GLY A 386 -9.92 -13.39 1.21
C GLY A 386 -8.49 -12.85 1.25
N GLY A 387 -7.97 -12.45 2.42
CA GLY A 387 -6.60 -11.94 2.60
C GLY A 387 -5.51 -13.01 2.55
N GLY A 388 -5.86 -14.30 2.49
CA GLY A 388 -4.92 -15.43 2.52
C GLY A 388 -3.97 -15.47 1.32
N ALA A 389 -2.85 -16.17 1.47
CA ALA A 389 -1.95 -16.42 0.35
C ALA A 389 -2.57 -17.44 -0.61
N PHE A 390 -2.15 -17.51 -1.88
CA PHE A 390 -2.76 -18.45 -2.83
C PHE A 390 -2.66 -19.94 -2.39
N TYR A 391 -1.72 -20.28 -1.51
CA TYR A 391 -1.43 -21.63 -1.02
C TYR A 391 -1.93 -21.93 0.40
N GLY A 392 -2.57 -20.99 1.10
CA GLY A 392 -3.10 -21.26 2.45
C GLY A 392 -3.52 -20.01 3.24
N PRO A 393 -4.26 -20.21 4.34
CA PRO A 393 -4.61 -19.13 5.26
C PRO A 393 -3.38 -18.70 6.06
N LYS A 394 -3.42 -17.50 6.64
CA LYS A 394 -2.30 -16.95 7.42
C LYS A 394 -2.78 -16.14 8.62
N ILE A 395 -1.91 -16.06 9.63
CA ILE A 395 -2.05 -15.12 10.73
C ILE A 395 -1.12 -13.95 10.40
N ASP A 396 -1.68 -12.76 10.29
CA ASP A 396 -0.91 -11.51 10.15
C ASP A 396 -0.89 -10.79 11.51
N ILE A 397 0.25 -10.15 11.84
CA ILE A 397 0.49 -9.46 13.12
C ILE A 397 0.99 -8.04 12.84
#